data_AF-A0A1H7AD51-F1
#
_entry.id   AF-A0A1H7AD51-F1
#
_cell.length_a   1.000
_cell.length_b   1.000
_cell.length_c   1.000
_cell.angle_alpha   90.00
_cell.angle_beta   90.00
_cell.angle_gamma   90.00
#
_symmetry.space_group_name_H-M   'P 1'
#
loop_
_entity.id
_entity.type
_entity.pdbx_description
1 polymer ?
#
loop_
_entity_poly.entity_id
_entity_poly.type
_entity_poly.pdbx_seq_one_letter_code
_entity_poly.pdbx_strand_id
1 'polypeptide(L)'
;MTRPSPELLAVARRWIEAIPGRRENELRNLMTEQAHLLFIGTGEDELWTGSAVREGVAEFFGVIPPFLRHQETFAEAFENGDTGWACMTHEVILADQPDRLFKPRTTLIFALEDGAWKIVHRHGSVPLPNRDFTGTEQTAIADLVAAAKQGFALDQRDGFASVMFTDIVNSSRLASVMGDRLWSSEMAKHFAALRRIIENAGGQFVKSMGDGTMSSFPSPEQSLRAAQAILRDGDGADGPAISLRIGIHTGDVVQTDEDFFGSVVNKAARITTLADRGEIRVSDATRAALAPGEDFTFADRTVVPLKGLDGDHVIFRLEWRE
;
A
#
# COMPACT_ATOMS: atom_id res chain seq x y z
N MET A 1 -8.81 29.80 -18.35
CA MET A 1 -9.85 29.58 -19.39
C MET A 1 -9.73 28.13 -19.81
N THR A 2 -10.85 27.39 -19.80
CA THR A 2 -10.86 25.97 -20.17
C THR A 2 -10.51 25.79 -21.65
N ARG A 3 -9.58 24.88 -21.97
CA ARG A 3 -9.15 24.58 -23.33
C ARG A 3 -8.96 23.08 -23.55
N PRO A 4 -9.12 22.55 -24.78
CA PRO A 4 -8.78 21.16 -25.08
C PRO A 4 -7.32 20.84 -24.71
N SER A 5 -7.09 19.66 -24.15
CA SER A 5 -5.76 19.21 -23.70
C SER A 5 -5.38 17.87 -24.32
N PRO A 6 -4.56 17.86 -25.38
CA PRO A 6 -3.99 16.63 -25.95
C PRO A 6 -3.10 15.88 -24.96
N GLU A 7 -2.45 16.61 -24.03
CA GLU A 7 -1.60 16.03 -23.00
C GLU A 7 -2.41 15.20 -22.01
N LEU A 8 -3.47 15.77 -21.42
CA LEU A 8 -4.35 15.03 -20.52
C LEU A 8 -5.00 13.84 -21.20
N LEU A 9 -5.36 13.98 -22.48
CA LEU A 9 -5.89 12.87 -23.27
C LEU A 9 -4.88 11.74 -23.40
N ALA A 10 -3.59 12.05 -23.60
CA ALA A 10 -2.52 11.05 -23.66
C ALA A 10 -2.29 10.38 -22.31
N VAL A 11 -2.33 11.14 -21.20
CA VAL A 11 -2.22 10.58 -19.84
C VAL A 11 -3.40 9.66 -19.53
N ALA A 12 -4.61 10.07 -19.88
CA ALA A 12 -5.83 9.28 -19.70
C ALA A 12 -5.77 7.95 -20.48
N ARG A 13 -5.36 7.98 -21.76
CA ARG A 13 -5.19 6.78 -22.58
C ARG A 13 -4.14 5.84 -22.00
N ARG A 14 -2.99 6.36 -21.59
CA ARG A 14 -1.94 5.55 -20.95
C ARG A 14 -2.46 4.81 -19.73
N TRP A 15 -3.25 5.49 -18.88
CA TRP A 15 -3.84 4.87 -17.70
C TRP A 15 -4.88 3.80 -18.06
N ILE A 16 -5.76 4.07 -19.03
CA ILE A 16 -6.75 3.08 -19.51
C ILE A 16 -6.08 1.86 -20.13
N GLU A 17 -5.04 2.04 -20.94
CA GLU A 17 -4.29 0.94 -21.57
C GLU A 17 -3.50 0.10 -20.57
N ALA A 18 -3.18 0.65 -19.39
CA ALA A 18 -2.49 -0.07 -18.33
C ALA A 18 -3.36 -1.19 -17.73
N ILE A 19 -4.69 -1.07 -17.81
CA ILE A 19 -5.65 -2.08 -17.33
C ILE A 19 -5.50 -3.41 -18.08
N PRO A 20 -5.76 -3.50 -19.40
CA PRO A 20 -5.60 -4.76 -20.13
C PRO A 20 -4.13 -5.20 -20.20
N GLY A 21 -3.18 -4.26 -20.14
CA GLY A 21 -1.75 -4.55 -20.14
C GLY A 21 -1.19 -5.01 -18.78
N ARG A 22 -1.99 -5.03 -17.72
CA ARG A 22 -1.58 -5.33 -16.33
C ARG A 22 -0.34 -4.54 -15.88
N ARG A 23 -0.24 -3.28 -16.31
CA ARG A 23 0.89 -2.40 -15.99
C ARG A 23 0.66 -1.70 -14.66
N GLU A 24 0.81 -2.45 -13.57
CA GLU A 24 0.48 -1.99 -12.22
C GLU A 24 1.14 -0.66 -11.85
N ASN A 25 2.43 -0.51 -12.16
CA ASN A 25 3.16 0.72 -11.86
C ASN A 25 2.56 1.94 -12.57
N GLU A 26 2.05 1.79 -13.79
CA GLU A 26 1.38 2.90 -14.50
C GLU A 26 0.03 3.22 -13.87
N LEU A 27 -0.73 2.21 -13.44
CA LEU A 27 -2.00 2.42 -12.74
C LEU A 27 -1.80 3.22 -11.44
N ARG A 28 -0.74 2.92 -10.69
CA ARG A 28 -0.43 3.58 -9.41
C ARG A 28 0.21 4.95 -9.59
N ASN A 29 1.22 5.07 -10.45
CA ASN A 29 2.06 6.27 -10.57
C ASN A 29 1.34 7.47 -11.19
N LEU A 30 0.26 7.22 -11.93
CA LEU A 30 -0.54 8.28 -12.55
C LEU A 30 -1.65 8.80 -11.63
N MET A 31 -1.83 8.23 -10.44
CA MET A 31 -2.76 8.74 -9.42
C MET A 31 -2.02 9.68 -8.45
N THR A 32 -2.75 10.58 -7.78
CA THR A 32 -2.18 11.49 -6.76
C THR A 32 -1.72 10.73 -5.51
N GLU A 33 -0.65 11.18 -4.85
CA GLU A 33 -0.24 10.64 -3.53
C GLU A 33 -1.02 11.27 -2.38
N GLN A 34 -1.82 12.30 -2.67
CA GLN A 34 -2.53 13.04 -1.66
C GLN A 34 -3.78 12.31 -1.17
N ALA A 35 -4.19 12.62 0.07
CA ALA A 35 -5.32 12.00 0.74
C ALA A 35 -6.67 12.20 0.01
N HIS A 36 -6.76 13.21 -0.86
CA HIS A 36 -7.99 13.59 -1.56
C HIS A 36 -8.27 12.75 -2.82
N LEU A 37 -7.48 11.71 -3.11
CA LEU A 37 -7.78 10.77 -4.19
C LEU A 37 -9.17 10.16 -4.01
N LEU A 38 -10.01 10.26 -5.03
CA LEU A 38 -11.36 9.69 -5.05
C LEU A 38 -11.50 8.63 -6.15
N PHE A 39 -12.06 7.48 -5.80
CA PHE A 39 -12.37 6.41 -6.74
C PHE A 39 -13.84 6.03 -6.63
N ILE A 40 -14.53 6.11 -7.76
CA ILE A 40 -15.92 5.72 -7.91
C ILE A 40 -15.99 4.58 -8.93
N GLY A 41 -16.48 3.43 -8.49
CA GLY A 41 -16.80 2.28 -9.31
C GLY A 41 -18.23 2.36 -9.89
N THR A 42 -18.74 1.23 -10.33
CA THR A 42 -20.09 1.11 -10.93
C THR A 42 -21.15 0.59 -9.95
N GLY A 43 -20.73 -0.03 -8.84
CA GLY A 43 -21.62 -0.54 -7.78
C GLY A 43 -22.01 0.53 -6.75
N GLU A 44 -23.11 0.29 -6.03
CA GLU A 44 -23.68 1.24 -5.05
C GLU A 44 -22.72 1.59 -3.91
N ASP A 45 -21.85 0.66 -3.51
CA ASP A 45 -20.89 0.83 -2.41
C ASP A 45 -19.44 1.05 -2.87
N GLU A 46 -19.23 1.29 -4.17
CA GLU A 46 -17.89 1.42 -4.75
C GLU A 46 -17.39 2.87 -4.73
N LEU A 47 -17.32 3.44 -3.53
CA LEU A 47 -16.83 4.79 -3.26
C LEU A 47 -15.67 4.72 -2.27
N TRP A 48 -14.47 5.04 -2.74
CA TRP A 48 -13.24 4.89 -1.96
C TRP A 48 -12.34 6.10 -2.08
N THR A 49 -11.59 6.38 -1.01
CA THR A 49 -10.68 7.54 -0.95
C THR A 49 -9.28 7.16 -0.44
N GLY A 50 -8.31 8.04 -0.67
CA GLY A 50 -6.99 7.96 -0.04
C GLY A 50 -6.05 6.90 -0.62
N SER A 51 -4.99 6.60 0.12
CA SER A 51 -3.88 5.74 -0.36
C SER A 51 -4.31 4.29 -0.63
N ALA A 52 -5.33 3.79 0.08
CA ALA A 52 -5.88 2.46 -0.12
C ALA A 52 -6.33 2.21 -1.57
N VAL A 53 -6.85 3.24 -2.24
CA VAL A 53 -7.19 3.18 -3.67
C VAL A 53 -5.95 2.86 -4.50
N ARG A 54 -4.84 3.55 -4.28
CA ARG A 54 -3.59 3.31 -5.03
C ARG A 54 -2.97 1.96 -4.75
N GLU A 55 -3.09 1.50 -3.51
CA GLU A 55 -2.59 0.19 -3.10
C GLU A 55 -3.37 -0.93 -3.79
N GLY A 56 -4.69 -0.78 -3.90
CA GLY A 56 -5.62 -1.80 -4.42
C GLY A 56 -5.98 -1.74 -5.89
N VAL A 57 -5.73 -0.62 -6.59
CA VAL A 57 -6.24 -0.40 -7.96
C VAL A 57 -5.76 -1.46 -8.95
N ALA A 58 -4.54 -1.97 -8.79
CA ALA A 58 -3.97 -3.00 -9.64
C ALA A 58 -4.71 -4.34 -9.47
N GLU A 59 -4.95 -4.77 -8.23
CA GLU A 59 -5.67 -6.00 -7.90
C GLU A 59 -7.14 -5.90 -8.32
N PHE A 60 -7.75 -4.75 -8.08
CA PHE A 60 -9.13 -4.45 -8.50
C PHE A 60 -9.34 -4.63 -10.01
N PHE A 61 -8.39 -4.17 -10.82
CA PHE A 61 -8.44 -4.40 -12.26
C PHE A 61 -7.89 -5.76 -12.68
N GLY A 62 -7.05 -6.39 -11.86
CA GLY A 62 -6.42 -7.68 -12.14
C GLY A 62 -7.42 -8.84 -12.21
N VAL A 63 -8.58 -8.71 -11.55
CA VAL A 63 -9.67 -9.69 -11.65
C VAL A 63 -10.48 -9.57 -12.94
N ILE A 64 -10.31 -8.48 -13.70
CA ILE A 64 -11.00 -8.36 -14.99
C ILE A 64 -10.48 -9.45 -15.95
N PRO A 65 -11.38 -10.26 -16.54
CA PRO A 65 -11.01 -11.25 -17.53
C PRO A 65 -10.25 -10.61 -18.72
N PRO A 66 -9.42 -11.38 -19.44
CA PRO A 66 -8.73 -10.88 -20.62
C PRO A 66 -9.70 -10.24 -21.63
N PHE A 67 -9.28 -9.14 -22.23
CA PHE A 67 -10.07 -8.41 -23.21
C PHE A 67 -9.90 -9.08 -24.57
N LEU A 68 -10.96 -9.64 -25.15
CA LEU A 68 -10.98 -10.08 -26.55
C LEU A 68 -11.08 -8.88 -27.51
N ARG A 69 -11.75 -7.81 -27.04
CA ARG A 69 -11.87 -6.54 -27.75
C ARG A 69 -11.82 -5.41 -26.74
N HIS A 70 -11.06 -4.37 -27.07
CA HIS A 70 -11.04 -3.11 -26.34
C HIS A 70 -10.86 -1.98 -27.36
N GLN A 71 -11.92 -1.23 -27.63
CA GLN A 71 -11.91 -0.16 -28.63
C GLN A 71 -12.40 1.15 -28.01
N GLU A 72 -11.58 2.20 -28.09
CA GLU A 72 -12.02 3.57 -27.77
C GLU A 72 -13.07 4.02 -28.81
N THR A 73 -14.22 4.48 -28.34
CA THR A 73 -15.32 4.99 -29.19
C THR A 73 -15.56 6.49 -29.01
N PHE A 74 -15.09 7.06 -27.89
CA PHE A 74 -15.14 8.48 -27.62
C PHE A 74 -14.03 8.83 -26.64
N ALA A 75 -13.36 9.96 -26.83
CA ALA A 75 -12.45 10.52 -25.85
C ALA A 75 -12.31 12.03 -26.03
N GLU A 76 -12.36 12.77 -24.92
CA GLU A 76 -12.05 14.19 -24.87
C GLU A 76 -11.32 14.51 -23.57
N ALA A 77 -10.52 15.58 -23.58
CA ALA A 77 -9.89 16.09 -22.38
C ALA A 77 -9.72 17.60 -22.47
N PHE A 78 -9.86 18.26 -21.32
CA PHE A 78 -9.77 19.71 -21.18
C PHE A 78 -8.98 20.07 -19.92
N GLU A 79 -8.31 21.20 -19.96
CA GLU A 79 -7.54 21.74 -18.83
C GLU A 79 -7.89 23.21 -18.58
N ASN A 80 -7.70 23.63 -17.34
CA ASN A 80 -7.80 25.01 -16.90
C ASN A 80 -6.76 25.28 -15.80
N GLY A 81 -5.60 25.81 -16.20
CA GLY A 81 -4.49 26.04 -15.27
C GLY A 81 -3.85 24.73 -14.85
N ASP A 82 -3.85 24.46 -13.55
CA ASP A 82 -3.29 23.29 -12.87
C ASP A 82 -4.32 22.17 -12.64
N THR A 83 -5.52 22.29 -13.22
CA THR A 83 -6.57 21.27 -13.14
C THR A 83 -7.06 20.89 -14.53
N GLY A 84 -7.61 19.69 -14.65
CA GLY A 84 -8.25 19.26 -15.88
C GLY A 84 -9.07 18.00 -15.73
N TRP A 85 -9.64 17.55 -16.82
CA TRP A 85 -10.46 16.34 -16.84
C TRP A 85 -10.40 15.66 -18.20
N ALA A 86 -10.66 14.36 -18.21
CA ALA A 86 -10.87 13.57 -19.40
C ALA A 86 -12.13 12.71 -19.25
N CYS A 87 -12.83 12.50 -20.36
CA CYS A 87 -13.96 11.59 -20.45
C CYS A 87 -13.74 10.66 -21.63
N MET A 88 -13.91 9.35 -21.41
CA MET A 88 -13.67 8.33 -22.42
C MET A 88 -14.76 7.27 -22.39
N THR A 89 -15.15 6.75 -23.55
CA THR A 89 -16.05 5.62 -23.69
C THR A 89 -15.39 4.55 -24.54
N HIS A 90 -15.50 3.29 -24.11
CA HIS A 90 -14.92 2.16 -24.81
C HIS A 90 -15.98 1.12 -25.14
N GLU A 91 -15.67 0.25 -26.08
CA GLU A 91 -16.35 -1.00 -26.37
C GLU A 91 -15.46 -2.16 -25.94
N VAL A 92 -15.95 -3.00 -25.04
CA VAL A 92 -15.19 -4.10 -24.43
C VAL A 92 -15.92 -5.42 -24.60
N ILE A 93 -15.20 -6.45 -25.03
CA ILE A 93 -15.63 -7.85 -24.98
C ILE A 93 -14.62 -8.61 -24.11
N LEU A 94 -15.12 -9.32 -23.10
CA LEU A 94 -14.33 -10.10 -22.16
C LEU A 94 -14.23 -11.57 -22.60
N ALA A 95 -13.12 -12.24 -22.30
CA ALA A 95 -12.85 -13.60 -22.75
C ALA A 95 -13.80 -14.66 -22.18
N ASP A 96 -14.33 -14.44 -20.98
CA ASP A 96 -15.31 -15.29 -20.32
C ASP A 96 -16.76 -14.99 -20.76
N GLN A 97 -16.97 -13.87 -21.48
CA GLN A 97 -18.27 -13.42 -21.97
C GLN A 97 -18.17 -12.96 -23.44
N PRO A 98 -17.76 -13.85 -24.36
CA PRO A 98 -17.44 -13.48 -25.74
C PRO A 98 -18.63 -12.92 -26.54
N ASP A 99 -19.86 -13.24 -26.14
CA ASP A 99 -21.09 -12.80 -26.80
C ASP A 99 -21.67 -11.50 -26.22
N ARG A 100 -21.03 -10.91 -25.18
CA ARG A 100 -21.50 -9.68 -24.54
C ARG A 100 -20.57 -8.51 -24.85
N LEU A 101 -21.16 -7.42 -25.35
CA LEU A 101 -20.50 -6.14 -25.56
C LEU A 101 -20.81 -5.19 -24.42
N PHE A 102 -19.77 -4.68 -23.76
CA PHE A 102 -19.88 -3.67 -22.72
C PHE A 102 -19.44 -2.30 -23.23
N LYS A 103 -20.07 -1.24 -22.70
CA LYS A 103 -19.76 0.15 -23.04
C LYS A 103 -19.36 0.98 -21.81
N PRO A 104 -18.19 0.69 -21.19
CA PRO A 104 -17.73 1.45 -20.04
C PRO A 104 -17.41 2.89 -20.42
N ARG A 105 -17.87 3.83 -19.60
CA ARG A 105 -17.44 5.22 -19.57
C ARG A 105 -16.47 5.41 -18.41
N THR A 106 -15.37 6.11 -18.63
CA THR A 106 -14.46 6.55 -17.57
C THR A 106 -14.33 8.07 -17.60
N THR A 107 -14.49 8.70 -16.45
CA THR A 107 -14.18 10.11 -16.22
C THR A 107 -12.97 10.18 -15.29
N LEU A 108 -11.97 10.97 -15.66
CA LEU A 108 -10.78 11.23 -14.87
C LEU A 108 -10.69 12.74 -14.60
N ILE A 109 -10.43 13.12 -13.36
CA ILE A 109 -10.08 14.50 -12.98
C ILE A 109 -8.60 14.51 -12.63
N PHE A 110 -7.92 15.56 -13.07
CA PHE A 110 -6.49 15.72 -12.91
C PHE A 110 -6.14 16.98 -12.15
N ALA A 111 -5.06 16.90 -11.38
CA ALA A 111 -4.31 18.05 -10.87
C ALA A 111 -2.85 17.96 -11.32
N LEU A 112 -2.22 19.10 -11.55
CA LEU A 112 -0.80 19.18 -11.86
C LEU A 112 0.00 19.17 -10.55
N GLU A 113 0.74 18.09 -10.30
CA GLU A 113 1.57 17.91 -9.11
C GLU A 113 3.02 17.78 -9.52
N ASP A 114 3.88 18.68 -9.06
CA ASP A 114 5.32 18.70 -9.37
C ASP A 114 5.63 18.61 -10.87
N GLY A 115 4.79 19.24 -11.69
CA GLY A 115 4.92 19.24 -13.16
C GLY A 115 4.42 17.98 -13.85
N ALA A 116 3.73 17.08 -13.14
CA ALA A 116 3.12 15.88 -13.69
C ALA A 116 1.60 15.86 -13.43
N TRP A 117 0.82 15.57 -14.46
CA TRP A 117 -0.62 15.37 -14.31
C TRP A 117 -0.92 14.09 -13.52
N LYS A 118 -1.65 14.24 -12.43
CA LYS A 118 -2.07 13.17 -11.53
C LYS A 118 -3.58 13.05 -11.51
N ILE A 119 -4.08 11.83 -11.60
CA ILE A 119 -5.49 11.50 -11.41
C ILE A 119 -5.81 11.69 -9.92
N VAL A 120 -6.64 12.69 -9.64
CA VAL A 120 -7.15 12.98 -8.29
C VAL A 120 -8.55 12.42 -8.09
N HIS A 121 -9.26 12.12 -9.18
CA HIS A 121 -10.55 11.45 -9.13
C HIS A 121 -10.75 10.59 -10.37
N ARG A 122 -11.17 9.33 -10.17
CA ARG A 122 -11.62 8.44 -11.22
C ARG A 122 -13.06 7.98 -10.96
N HIS A 123 -13.90 8.05 -11.98
CA HIS A 123 -15.23 7.45 -11.99
C HIS A 123 -15.38 6.53 -13.21
N GLY A 124 -15.70 5.27 -12.98
CA GLY A 124 -16.07 4.32 -14.02
C GLY A 124 -17.56 4.03 -13.97
N SER A 125 -18.20 3.97 -15.12
CA SER A 125 -19.63 3.70 -15.24
C SER A 125 -19.89 2.69 -16.35
N VAL A 126 -20.57 1.61 -16.00
CA VAL A 126 -21.18 0.64 -16.91
C VAL A 126 -22.66 0.60 -16.49
N PRO A 127 -23.64 0.46 -17.39
CA PRO A 127 -25.06 0.38 -17.03
C PRO A 127 -25.43 -0.98 -16.39
N LEU A 128 -24.51 -1.58 -15.64
CA LEU A 128 -24.61 -2.85 -14.94
C LEU A 128 -23.67 -2.78 -13.71
N PRO A 129 -24.03 -3.40 -12.58
CA PRO A 129 -23.12 -3.56 -11.44
C PRO A 129 -21.85 -4.33 -11.85
N ASN A 130 -20.72 -4.06 -11.21
CA ASN A 130 -19.44 -4.71 -11.54
C ASN A 130 -19.51 -6.23 -11.54
N ARG A 131 -20.23 -6.85 -10.59
CA ARG A 131 -20.44 -8.31 -10.57
C ARG A 131 -21.00 -8.86 -11.87
N ASP A 132 -21.91 -8.13 -12.51
CA ASP A 132 -22.56 -8.54 -13.75
C ASP A 132 -21.74 -8.17 -15.00
N PHE A 133 -20.78 -7.24 -14.83
CA PHE A 133 -19.80 -6.84 -15.83
C PHE A 133 -18.60 -7.79 -15.87
N THR A 134 -17.98 -8.10 -14.72
CA THR A 134 -16.73 -8.85 -14.61
C THR A 134 -16.90 -10.32 -14.20
N GLY A 135 -18.13 -10.76 -13.92
CA GLY A 135 -18.44 -12.13 -13.51
C GLY A 135 -17.91 -12.54 -12.12
N THR A 136 -17.23 -11.61 -11.45
CA THR A 136 -16.56 -11.78 -10.15
C THR A 136 -16.76 -10.52 -9.32
N GLU A 137 -16.86 -10.68 -8.00
CA GLU A 137 -16.95 -9.54 -7.09
C GLU A 137 -15.60 -8.81 -7.05
N GLN A 138 -15.59 -7.53 -7.39
CA GLN A 138 -14.37 -6.72 -7.38
C GLN A 138 -14.14 -6.14 -5.99
N THR A 139 -13.75 -7.00 -5.04
CA THR A 139 -13.66 -6.61 -3.64
C THR A 139 -12.33 -5.96 -3.29
N ALA A 140 -11.25 -6.06 -4.08
CA ALA A 140 -9.91 -5.65 -3.63
C ALA A 140 -9.82 -4.24 -3.00
N ILE A 141 -10.40 -3.19 -3.60
CA ILE A 141 -10.41 -1.85 -2.98
C ILE A 141 -11.40 -1.83 -1.80
N ALA A 142 -12.56 -2.48 -1.91
CA ALA A 142 -13.51 -2.60 -0.81
C ALA A 142 -12.94 -3.36 0.39
N ASP A 143 -12.13 -4.39 0.17
CA ASP A 143 -11.45 -5.22 1.16
C ASP A 143 -10.29 -4.44 1.78
N LEU A 144 -9.58 -3.63 1.01
CA LEU A 144 -8.55 -2.73 1.56
C LEU A 144 -9.17 -1.59 2.36
N VAL A 145 -10.31 -1.04 1.91
CA VAL A 145 -11.07 -0.01 2.65
C VAL A 145 -11.79 -0.63 3.84
N ALA A 146 -12.32 -1.84 3.74
CA ALA A 146 -12.94 -2.58 4.84
C ALA A 146 -11.89 -3.08 5.83
N ALA A 147 -10.70 -3.47 5.39
CA ALA A 147 -9.55 -3.75 6.26
C ALA A 147 -9.06 -2.46 6.94
N ALA A 148 -9.08 -1.31 6.23
CA ALA A 148 -8.84 -0.01 6.85
C ALA A 148 -9.96 0.39 7.84
N LYS A 149 -11.22 0.01 7.60
CA LYS A 149 -12.36 0.32 8.49
C LYS A 149 -12.54 -0.66 9.65
N GLN A 150 -12.26 -1.96 9.48
CA GLN A 150 -12.36 -3.00 10.49
C GLN A 150 -11.08 -3.15 11.34
N GLY A 151 -9.93 -2.70 10.82
CA GLY A 151 -8.62 -2.86 11.46
C GLY A 151 -8.16 -1.68 12.33
N PHE A 152 -8.97 -0.62 12.49
CA PHE A 152 -8.53 0.64 13.11
C PHE A 152 -9.25 0.97 14.42
N ALA A 153 -9.46 -0.04 15.26
CA ALA A 153 -9.62 0.18 16.69
C ALA A 153 -8.30 -0.17 17.40
N LEU A 154 -7.36 0.77 17.49
CA LEU A 154 -6.44 0.70 18.62
C LEU A 154 -7.33 0.90 19.85
N ASP A 155 -7.61 -0.16 20.59
CA ASP A 155 -8.02 -0.05 22.00
C ASP A 155 -6.79 0.36 22.81
N GLN A 156 -6.20 1.51 22.47
CA GLN A 156 -5.15 2.15 23.23
C GLN A 156 -5.68 3.51 23.65
N ARG A 157 -6.32 3.50 24.81
CA ARG A 157 -6.69 4.72 25.53
C ARG A 157 -5.41 5.54 25.72
N ASP A 158 -5.38 6.71 25.10
CA ASP A 158 -4.38 7.78 25.17
C ASP A 158 -3.00 7.52 24.53
N GLY A 159 -2.90 7.87 23.24
CA GLY A 159 -1.91 8.86 22.81
C GLY A 159 -0.49 8.42 22.43
N PHE A 160 -0.05 7.17 22.65
CA PHE A 160 1.36 6.77 22.42
C PHE A 160 1.50 5.31 21.96
N ALA A 161 2.25 5.05 20.88
CA ALA A 161 2.43 3.70 20.34
C ALA A 161 3.79 3.48 19.66
N SER A 162 4.21 2.21 19.58
CA SER A 162 5.35 1.78 18.76
C SER A 162 4.87 1.07 17.50
N VAL A 163 5.25 1.59 16.34
CA VAL A 163 4.89 1.04 15.03
C VAL A 163 6.10 0.33 14.45
N MET A 164 5.89 -0.91 14.02
CA MET A 164 6.89 -1.74 13.36
C MET A 164 6.47 -2.02 11.92
N PHE A 165 7.42 -1.87 11.00
CA PHE A 165 7.29 -2.30 9.62
C PHE A 165 8.32 -3.39 9.32
N THR A 166 7.88 -4.47 8.69
CA THR A 166 8.77 -5.50 8.13
C THR A 166 8.67 -5.49 6.61
N ASP A 167 9.75 -5.88 5.94
CA ASP A 167 9.79 -5.99 4.49
C ASP A 167 10.71 -7.14 4.05
N ILE A 168 10.32 -7.89 3.02
CA ILE A 168 11.07 -9.05 2.54
C ILE A 168 12.14 -8.62 1.54
N VAL A 169 13.39 -8.93 1.86
CA VAL A 169 14.51 -8.59 1.00
C VAL A 169 14.48 -9.41 -0.29
N ASN A 170 14.46 -8.73 -1.43
CA ASN A 170 14.43 -9.31 -2.78
C ASN A 170 13.18 -10.17 -3.07
N SER A 171 12.04 -9.84 -2.47
CA SER A 171 10.76 -10.53 -2.68
C SER A 171 10.39 -10.76 -4.15
N SER A 172 10.54 -9.75 -5.02
CA SER A 172 10.20 -9.87 -6.45
C SER A 172 11.05 -10.92 -7.15
N ARG A 173 12.32 -11.05 -6.76
CA ARG A 173 13.23 -12.08 -7.28
C ARG A 173 12.84 -13.46 -6.75
N LEU A 174 12.50 -13.57 -5.46
CA LEU A 174 12.05 -14.83 -4.85
C LEU A 174 10.75 -15.31 -5.49
N ALA A 175 9.78 -14.42 -5.67
CA ALA A 175 8.51 -14.69 -6.36
C ALA A 175 8.74 -15.21 -7.78
N SER A 176 9.62 -14.55 -8.56
CA SER A 176 9.95 -14.97 -9.93
C SER A 176 10.61 -16.34 -10.00
N VAL A 177 11.43 -16.72 -9.01
CA VAL A 177 12.12 -18.03 -8.99
C VAL A 177 11.18 -19.15 -8.55
N MET A 178 10.28 -18.88 -7.60
CA MET A 178 9.39 -19.88 -7.00
C MET A 178 8.09 -20.08 -7.80
N GLY A 179 7.68 -19.08 -8.57
CA GLY A 179 6.39 -19.06 -9.26
C GLY A 179 5.24 -18.70 -8.32
N ASP A 180 4.22 -18.02 -8.86
CA ASP A 180 3.18 -17.31 -8.10
C ASP A 180 2.45 -18.19 -7.08
N ARG A 181 2.12 -19.43 -7.43
CA ARG A 181 1.37 -20.33 -6.55
C ARG A 181 2.17 -20.77 -5.32
N LEU A 182 3.45 -21.11 -5.51
CA LEU A 182 4.31 -21.52 -4.41
C LEU A 182 4.65 -20.32 -3.53
N TRP A 183 4.99 -19.18 -4.15
CA TRP A 183 5.24 -17.93 -3.45
C TRP A 183 4.05 -17.51 -2.57
N SER A 184 2.83 -17.54 -3.10
CA SER A 184 1.61 -17.22 -2.33
C SER A 184 1.44 -18.13 -1.11
N SER A 185 1.68 -19.44 -1.26
CA SER A 185 1.57 -20.38 -0.14
C SER A 185 2.63 -20.17 0.93
N GLU A 186 3.85 -19.80 0.55
CA GLU A 186 4.93 -19.49 1.48
C GLU A 186 4.71 -18.14 2.18
N MET A 187 4.17 -17.14 1.48
CA MET A 187 3.75 -15.87 2.09
C MET A 187 2.64 -16.06 3.13
N ALA A 188 1.65 -16.91 2.85
CA ALA A 188 0.59 -17.20 3.82
C ALA A 188 1.16 -17.81 5.12
N LYS A 189 2.09 -18.76 5.01
CA LYS A 189 2.78 -19.36 6.17
C LYS A 189 3.62 -18.33 6.91
N HIS A 190 4.37 -17.52 6.17
CA HIS A 190 5.23 -16.49 6.72
C HIS A 190 4.42 -15.45 7.51
N PHE A 191 3.35 -14.91 6.94
CA PHE A 191 2.49 -13.94 7.62
C PHE A 191 1.76 -14.55 8.82
N ALA A 192 1.38 -15.82 8.78
CA ALA A 192 0.82 -16.51 9.93
C ALA A 192 1.84 -16.63 11.09
N ALA A 193 3.11 -16.92 10.78
CA ALA A 193 4.18 -16.95 11.76
C ALA A 193 4.46 -15.56 12.37
N LEU A 194 4.54 -14.52 11.53
CA LEU A 194 4.72 -13.14 11.98
C LEU A 194 3.58 -12.70 12.90
N ARG A 195 2.32 -12.94 12.49
CA ARG A 195 1.14 -12.61 13.30
C ARG A 195 1.22 -13.23 14.68
N ARG A 196 1.53 -14.53 14.76
CA ARG A 196 1.69 -15.25 16.03
C ARG A 196 2.78 -14.62 16.90
N ILE A 197 3.94 -14.26 16.34
CA ILE A 197 5.04 -13.66 17.11
C ILE A 197 4.65 -12.28 17.62
N ILE A 198 4.00 -11.46 16.78
CA ILE A 198 3.53 -10.11 17.13
C ILE A 198 2.51 -10.18 18.26
N GLU A 199 1.50 -11.04 18.14
CA GLU A 199 0.44 -11.20 19.14
C GLU A 199 0.99 -11.74 20.46
N ASN A 200 1.93 -12.70 20.42
CA ASN A 200 2.59 -13.23 21.62
C ASN A 200 3.41 -12.18 22.38
N ALA A 201 3.92 -11.16 21.67
CA ALA A 201 4.62 -10.03 22.28
C ALA A 201 3.66 -8.93 22.79
N GLY A 202 2.35 -9.13 22.71
CA GLY A 202 1.33 -8.14 23.11
C GLY A 202 1.08 -7.05 22.06
N GLY A 203 1.60 -7.23 20.84
CA GLY A 203 1.35 -6.35 19.71
C GLY A 203 0.10 -6.74 18.93
N GLN A 204 -0.31 -5.86 18.04
CA GLN A 204 -1.39 -6.09 17.09
C GLN A 204 -0.83 -6.16 15.67
N PHE A 205 -1.11 -7.25 14.97
CA PHE A 205 -0.88 -7.32 13.54
C PHE A 205 -1.92 -6.43 12.85
N VAL A 206 -1.48 -5.33 12.23
CA VAL A 206 -2.39 -4.37 11.60
C VAL A 206 -2.75 -4.85 10.19
N LYS A 207 -1.76 -4.94 9.29
CA LYS A 207 -1.98 -5.39 7.90
C LYS A 207 -0.69 -5.87 7.23
N SER A 208 -0.84 -6.64 6.15
CA SER A 208 0.22 -6.88 5.16
C SER A 208 0.13 -5.85 4.03
N MET A 209 1.27 -5.52 3.42
CA MET A 209 1.40 -4.57 2.31
C MET A 209 2.29 -5.22 1.25
N GLY A 210 1.69 -6.04 0.39
CA GLY A 210 2.44 -6.89 -0.55
C GLY A 210 3.26 -7.94 0.19
N ASP A 211 4.58 -7.73 0.22
CA ASP A 211 5.60 -8.56 0.85
C ASP A 211 6.08 -8.05 2.22
N GLY A 212 5.59 -6.88 2.66
CA GLY A 212 5.85 -6.32 3.98
C GLY A 212 4.66 -6.40 4.94
N THR A 213 4.88 -6.06 6.20
CA THR A 213 3.83 -6.01 7.24
C THR A 213 3.90 -4.76 8.09
N MET A 214 2.76 -4.34 8.62
CA MET A 214 2.64 -3.31 9.65
C MET A 214 2.07 -3.91 10.93
N SER A 215 2.67 -3.57 12.06
CA SER A 215 2.14 -3.88 13.38
C SER A 215 2.34 -2.73 14.37
N SER A 216 1.53 -2.74 15.42
CA SER A 216 1.60 -1.79 16.51
C SER A 216 1.83 -2.50 17.84
N PHE A 217 2.49 -1.82 18.77
CA PHE A 217 2.76 -2.29 20.12
C PHE A 217 2.50 -1.17 21.11
N PRO A 218 1.96 -1.47 22.31
CA PRO A 218 1.76 -0.47 23.34
C PRO A 218 3.07 -0.01 23.99
N SER A 219 4.19 -0.71 23.80
CA SER A 219 5.51 -0.27 24.28
C SER A 219 6.65 -0.51 23.28
N PRO A 220 7.72 0.31 23.32
CA PRO A 220 8.91 0.08 22.50
C PRO A 220 9.56 -1.26 22.83
N GLU A 221 9.67 -1.62 24.10
CA GLU A 221 10.22 -2.91 24.57
C GLU A 221 9.58 -4.12 23.86
N GLN A 222 8.24 -4.17 23.82
CA GLN A 222 7.51 -5.25 23.17
C GLN A 222 7.79 -5.30 21.67
N SER A 223 7.85 -4.15 21.01
CA SER A 223 8.20 -4.08 19.59
C SER A 223 9.61 -4.59 19.29
N LEU A 224 10.58 -4.28 20.16
CA LEU A 224 11.97 -4.74 20.00
C LEU A 224 12.07 -6.26 20.23
N ARG A 225 11.43 -6.80 21.26
CA ARG A 225 11.40 -8.26 21.50
C ARG A 225 10.73 -9.01 20.37
N ALA A 226 9.62 -8.48 19.84
CA ALA A 226 8.96 -9.05 18.68
C ALA A 226 9.88 -9.06 17.45
N ALA A 227 10.56 -7.95 17.17
CA ALA A 227 11.49 -7.85 16.04
C ALA A 227 12.65 -8.84 16.13
N GLN A 228 13.26 -8.99 17.31
CA GLN A 228 14.30 -9.99 17.55
C GLN A 228 13.78 -11.42 17.36
N ALA A 229 12.58 -11.72 17.87
CA ALA A 229 11.95 -13.03 17.70
C ALA A 229 11.62 -13.34 16.23
N ILE A 230 11.15 -12.35 15.47
CA ILE A 230 10.88 -12.47 14.03
C ILE A 230 12.15 -12.86 13.26
N LEU A 231 13.26 -12.17 13.50
CA LEU A 231 14.50 -12.49 12.79
C LEU A 231 15.10 -13.84 13.20
N ARG A 232 14.94 -14.24 14.48
CA ARG A 232 15.35 -15.57 14.95
C ARG A 232 14.52 -16.71 14.37
N ASP A 233 13.20 -16.51 14.22
CA ASP A 233 12.30 -17.49 13.59
C ASP A 233 12.68 -17.71 12.12
N GLY A 234 13.02 -16.62 11.40
CA GLY A 234 13.48 -16.67 10.01
C GLY A 234 14.84 -17.36 9.81
N ASP A 235 15.77 -17.21 10.75
CA ASP A 235 17.10 -17.86 10.70
C ASP A 235 17.04 -19.39 10.93
N GLY A 236 16.00 -19.89 11.63
CA GLY A 236 15.87 -21.29 12.02
C GLY A 236 14.92 -22.14 11.18
N ALA A 237 14.32 -21.59 10.12
CA ALA A 237 13.29 -22.27 9.34
C ALA A 237 13.88 -23.20 8.26
N ASP A 238 13.38 -24.44 8.16
CA ASP A 238 13.73 -25.44 7.12
C ASP A 238 13.20 -25.09 5.70
N GLY A 239 12.79 -23.84 5.47
CA GLY A 239 12.20 -23.32 4.23
C GLY A 239 13.15 -22.45 3.39
N PRO A 240 12.67 -21.84 2.29
CA PRO A 240 13.46 -20.86 1.56
C PRO A 240 13.83 -19.70 2.49
N ALA A 241 15.10 -19.28 2.48
CA ALA A 241 15.61 -18.24 3.35
C ALA A 241 14.98 -16.87 3.03
N ILE A 242 13.81 -16.59 3.61
CA ILE A 242 13.14 -15.30 3.58
C ILE A 242 13.85 -14.41 4.60
N SER A 243 14.66 -13.49 4.10
CA SER A 243 15.30 -12.50 4.96
C SER A 243 14.45 -11.25 5.04
N LEU A 244 14.24 -10.76 6.26
CA LEU A 244 13.50 -9.52 6.51
C LEU A 244 14.45 -8.37 6.80
N ARG A 245 13.95 -7.16 6.60
CA ARG A 245 14.46 -5.93 7.21
C ARG A 245 13.35 -5.30 8.04
N ILE A 246 13.70 -4.71 9.18
CA ILE A 246 12.72 -4.21 10.15
C ILE A 246 13.03 -2.76 10.52
N GLY A 247 12.00 -1.93 10.56
CA GLY A 247 12.06 -0.56 11.03
C GLY A 247 11.02 -0.27 12.11
N ILE A 248 11.42 0.42 13.17
CA ILE A 248 10.55 0.72 14.32
C ILE A 248 10.63 2.20 14.68
N HIS A 249 9.47 2.81 14.92
CA HIS A 249 9.37 4.13 15.50
C HIS A 249 8.29 4.19 16.56
N THR A 250 8.55 4.96 17.62
CA THR A 250 7.68 5.17 18.76
C THR A 250 7.37 6.65 18.88
N GLY A 251 6.11 7.00 19.11
CA GLY A 251 5.71 8.38 19.31
C GLY A 251 4.22 8.52 19.60
N ASP A 252 3.80 9.77 19.74
CA ASP A 252 2.41 10.08 20.02
C ASP A 252 1.50 9.75 18.83
N VAL A 253 0.37 9.12 19.10
CA VAL A 253 -0.66 8.79 18.11
C VAL A 253 -1.96 9.50 18.46
N VAL A 254 -2.49 10.27 17.51
CA VAL A 254 -3.83 10.86 17.63
C VAL A 254 -4.80 9.90 16.98
N GLN A 255 -5.75 9.40 17.77
CA GLN A 255 -6.88 8.63 17.28
C GLN A 255 -7.93 9.58 16.71
N THR A 256 -8.34 9.36 15.48
CA THR A 256 -9.56 9.96 14.91
C THR A 256 -10.52 8.84 14.51
N ASP A 257 -11.82 9.14 14.42
CA ASP A 257 -12.87 8.16 14.12
C ASP A 257 -12.71 7.48 12.73
N GLU A 258 -11.77 7.94 11.89
CA GLU A 258 -11.57 7.44 10.53
C GLU A 258 -10.14 6.97 10.19
N ASP A 259 -9.10 7.20 11.02
CA ASP A 259 -7.76 6.63 10.77
C ASP A 259 -6.72 6.89 11.88
N PHE A 260 -5.63 6.10 11.86
CA PHE A 260 -4.35 6.40 12.53
C PHE A 260 -3.36 6.96 11.49
N PHE A 261 -3.45 8.25 11.19
CA PHE A 261 -2.47 8.95 10.35
C PHE A 261 -1.67 9.99 11.13
N GLY A 262 -0.46 10.28 10.64
CA GLY A 262 0.23 11.52 10.97
C GLY A 262 1.72 11.51 10.65
N SER A 263 2.53 10.98 11.55
CA SER A 263 4.00 11.04 11.45
C SER A 263 4.67 9.74 11.89
N VAL A 264 4.09 9.06 12.89
CA VAL A 264 4.69 7.86 13.49
C VAL A 264 4.78 6.72 12.48
N VAL A 265 3.69 6.44 11.78
CA VAL A 265 3.60 5.41 10.72
C VAL A 265 4.56 5.72 9.57
N ASN A 266 4.51 6.95 9.06
CA ASN A 266 5.36 7.39 7.95
C ASN A 266 6.84 7.27 8.29
N LYS A 267 7.23 7.67 9.50
CA LYS A 267 8.61 7.59 9.96
C LYS A 267 9.06 6.15 10.18
N ALA A 268 8.23 5.28 10.78
CA ALA A 268 8.54 3.85 10.91
C ALA A 268 8.79 3.21 9.53
N ALA A 269 7.92 3.46 8.55
CA ALA A 269 8.07 2.94 7.20
C ALA A 269 9.37 3.41 6.53
N ARG A 270 9.75 4.70 6.68
CA ARG A 270 11.01 5.23 6.14
C ARG A 270 12.23 4.65 6.83
N ILE A 271 12.16 4.40 8.14
CA ILE A 271 13.24 3.73 8.87
C ILE A 271 13.46 2.31 8.35
N THR A 272 12.40 1.57 8.02
CA THR A 272 12.53 0.23 7.43
C THR A 272 13.31 0.24 6.12
N THR A 273 13.17 1.29 5.30
CA THR A 273 13.92 1.39 4.03
C THR A 273 15.42 1.57 4.21
N LEU A 274 15.86 1.98 5.41
CA LEU A 274 17.27 2.11 5.77
C LEU A 274 17.88 0.82 6.33
N ALA A 275 17.03 -0.15 6.68
CA ALA A 275 17.48 -1.41 7.23
C ALA A 275 18.00 -2.34 6.12
N ASP A 276 19.17 -2.92 6.34
CA ASP A 276 19.74 -3.98 5.53
C ASP A 276 19.10 -5.35 5.85
N ARG A 277 19.52 -6.37 5.10
CA ARG A 277 19.10 -7.75 5.32
C ARG A 277 19.39 -8.20 6.76
N GLY A 278 18.36 -8.68 7.46
CA GLY A 278 18.46 -9.18 8.83
C GLY A 278 18.75 -8.07 9.84
N GLU A 279 18.46 -6.82 9.48
CA GLU A 279 18.71 -5.67 10.33
C GLU A 279 17.41 -5.14 10.95
N ILE A 280 17.52 -4.65 12.18
CA ILE A 280 16.49 -3.90 12.88
C ILE A 280 16.99 -2.47 13.05
N ARG A 281 16.34 -1.51 12.39
CA ARG A 281 16.62 -0.08 12.56
C ARG A 281 15.53 0.57 13.40
N VAL A 282 15.93 1.45 14.32
CA VAL A 282 15.00 2.13 15.22
C VAL A 282 15.27 3.63 15.27
N SER A 283 14.22 4.41 15.50
CA SER A 283 14.36 5.84 15.76
C SER A 283 15.01 6.12 17.13
N ASP A 284 15.62 7.29 17.30
CA ASP A 284 16.05 7.77 18.62
C ASP A 284 14.89 7.86 19.63
N ALA A 285 13.69 8.19 19.17
CA ALA A 285 12.50 8.23 20.03
C ALA A 285 12.16 6.85 20.61
N THR A 286 12.25 5.78 19.82
CA THR A 286 12.07 4.40 20.29
C THR A 286 13.09 4.03 21.34
N ARG A 287 14.37 4.38 21.11
CA ARG A 287 15.46 4.13 22.07
C ARG A 287 15.25 4.93 23.36
N ALA A 288 14.88 6.21 23.26
CA ALA A 288 14.69 7.11 24.39
C ALA A 288 13.44 6.77 25.22
N ALA A 289 12.45 6.13 24.60
CA ALA A 289 11.21 5.69 25.26
C ALA A 289 11.36 4.37 26.05
N LEU A 290 12.53 3.73 26.02
CA LEU A 290 12.78 2.54 26.83
C LEU A 290 12.90 2.91 28.31
N ALA A 291 12.33 2.06 29.18
CA ALA A 291 12.47 2.20 30.61
C ALA A 291 13.93 1.93 31.06
N PRO A 292 14.41 2.57 32.14
CA PRO A 292 15.69 2.24 32.73
C PRO A 292 15.76 0.76 33.12
N GLY A 293 16.81 0.05 32.69
CA GLY A 293 17.04 -1.37 33.01
C GLY A 293 16.68 -2.37 31.90
N GLU A 294 16.17 -1.91 30.75
CA GLU A 294 16.03 -2.76 29.57
C GLU A 294 17.38 -3.01 28.88
N ASP A 295 17.78 -4.28 28.76
CA ASP A 295 19.05 -4.71 28.14
C ASP A 295 18.94 -4.78 26.60
N PHE A 296 18.82 -3.62 25.94
CA PHE A 296 18.95 -3.50 24.49
C PHE A 296 20.24 -2.75 24.10
N THR A 297 21.04 -3.34 23.22
CA THR A 297 22.26 -2.71 22.70
C THR A 297 21.99 -2.06 21.34
N PHE A 298 22.36 -0.79 21.20
CA PHE A 298 22.19 -0.02 19.98
C PHE A 298 23.55 0.39 19.40
N ALA A 299 23.71 0.18 18.10
CA ALA A 299 24.92 0.51 17.34
C ALA A 299 24.60 1.41 16.14
N ASP A 300 25.63 1.77 15.39
CA ASP A 300 25.53 2.45 14.09
C ASP A 300 24.62 3.68 14.09
N ARG A 301 24.83 4.57 15.07
CA ARG A 301 24.12 5.85 15.14
C ARG A 301 24.36 6.65 13.86
N THR A 302 23.32 6.79 13.06
CA THR A 302 23.33 7.55 11.80
C THR A 302 22.37 8.72 11.86
N VAL A 303 22.75 9.81 11.21
CA VAL A 303 21.95 11.02 11.05
C VAL A 303 21.62 11.14 9.57
N VAL A 304 20.33 11.03 9.23
CA VAL A 304 19.89 10.96 7.84
C VAL A 304 18.60 11.77 7.62
N PRO A 305 18.44 12.41 6.44
CA PRO A 305 17.14 12.92 6.03
C PRO A 305 16.22 11.74 5.69
N LEU A 306 14.94 11.83 6.07
CA LEU A 306 13.93 10.85 5.66
C LEU A 306 13.00 11.51 4.66
N LYS A 307 12.81 10.88 3.49
CA LYS A 307 11.98 11.45 2.41
C LYS A 307 10.57 11.77 2.90
N GLY A 308 10.19 13.04 2.78
CA GLY A 308 8.86 13.55 3.15
C GLY A 308 8.72 13.89 4.64
N LEU A 309 9.82 13.91 5.40
CA LEU A 309 9.87 14.37 6.78
C LEU A 309 10.91 15.48 6.92
N ASP A 310 10.57 16.50 7.71
CA ASP A 310 11.44 17.65 7.90
C ASP A 310 12.61 17.35 8.83
N GLY A 311 13.78 17.87 8.45
CA GLY A 311 15.00 17.82 9.23
C GLY A 311 15.75 16.48 9.16
N ASP A 312 16.80 16.40 9.96
CA ASP A 312 17.61 15.20 10.09
C ASP A 312 17.07 14.30 11.21
N HIS A 313 17.13 12.99 10.99
CA HIS A 313 16.66 12.00 11.95
C HIS A 313 17.79 11.09 12.39
N VAL A 314 17.87 10.87 13.71
CA VAL A 314 18.84 9.97 14.32
C VAL A 314 18.25 8.56 14.37
N ILE A 315 18.94 7.62 13.71
CA ILE A 315 18.55 6.22 13.60
C ILE A 315 19.66 5.35 14.20
N PHE A 316 19.27 4.25 14.83
CA PHE A 316 20.17 3.27 15.42
C PHE A 316 19.90 1.88 14.84
N ARG A 317 20.92 1.03 14.78
CA ARG A 317 20.74 -0.41 14.63
C ARG A 317 20.55 -1.04 16.01
N LEU A 318 19.55 -1.92 16.15
CA LEU A 318 19.44 -2.79 17.32
C LEU A 318 20.30 -4.04 17.10
N GLU A 319 21.20 -4.32 18.04
CA GLU A 319 21.94 -5.59 18.08
C GLU A 319 21.03 -6.70 18.62
N TRP A 320 20.99 -7.84 17.91
CA TRP A 320 20.11 -8.96 18.24
C TRP A 320 20.76 -10.34 18.12
N ARG A 321 21.94 -10.39 17.49
CA ARG A 321 22.84 -11.55 17.43
C ARG A 321 23.99 -11.29 18.42
N GLU A 322 24.36 -12.32 19.18
CA GLU A 322 25.56 -12.31 20.03
C GLU A 322 26.84 -12.37 19.17
#